data_AF-A0A9P0KJQ9-F1
#
_entry.id   AF-A0A9P0KJQ9-F1
#
_cell.length_a   1.000
_cell.length_b   1.000
_cell.length_c   1.000
_cell.angle_alpha   90.00
_cell.angle_beta   90.00
_cell.angle_gamma   90.00
#
_symmetry.space_group_name_H-M   'P 1'
#
loop_
_entity.id
_entity.type
_entity.pdbx_description
1 polymer ?
#
loop_
_entity_poly.entity_id
_entity_poly.type
_entity_poly.pdbx_seq_one_letter_code
_entity_poly.pdbx_strand_id
1 'polypeptide(L)' 'MSRGIAKVFLRKFVRVHELRQSNPEVGEVLLITEEGTNRKIFYLVTKKASYQKPNYEDVWNALCSLREVSCRGPEKTGNT' A
#
# COMPACT_ATOMS: atom_id res chain seq x y z
N MET A 1 -6.03 -2.59 -9.56
CA MET A 1 -7.19 -2.27 -8.70
C MET A 1 -8.48 -2.09 -9.53
N SER A 2 -8.98 -3.15 -10.19
CA SER A 2 -10.16 -3.05 -11.09
C SER A 2 -11.36 -3.87 -10.63
N ARG A 3 -11.23 -4.67 -9.57
CA ARG A 3 -12.25 -5.61 -9.08
C ARG A 3 -12.35 -5.56 -7.55
N GLY A 4 -13.53 -5.93 -7.02
CA GLY A 4 -13.80 -6.04 -5.58
C GLY A 4 -13.66 -4.71 -4.83
N ILE A 5 -13.32 -4.80 -3.54
CA ILE A 5 -13.16 -3.64 -2.65
C ILE A 5 -12.09 -2.66 -3.14
N ALA A 6 -11.08 -3.14 -3.87
CA ALA A 6 -10.05 -2.28 -4.46
C ALA A 6 -10.62 -1.25 -5.45
N LYS A 7 -11.72 -1.57 -6.15
CA LYS A 7 -12.40 -0.61 -7.05
C LYS A 7 -13.11 0.50 -6.27
N VAL A 8 -13.65 0.19 -5.09
CA VAL A 8 -14.27 1.17 -4.20
C VAL A 8 -13.21 2.12 -3.65
N PHE A 9 -12.07 1.58 -3.19
CA PHE A 9 -10.95 2.39 -2.72
C PHE A 9 -10.39 3.30 -3.81
N LEU A 10 -10.23 2.80 -5.04
CA LEU A 10 -9.78 3.61 -6.18
C LEU A 10 -10.72 4.80 -6.47
N ARG A 11 -12.04 4.60 -6.35
CA ARG A 11 -13.02 5.67 -6.59
C ARG A 11 -13.09 6.68 -5.45
N LYS A 12 -12.92 6.20 -4.22
CA LYS A 12 -13.06 7.03 -3.02
C LYS A 12 -11.79 7.84 -2.71
N PHE A 13 -10.63 7.27 -3.00
CA PHE A 13 -9.34 7.88 -2.69
C PHE A 13 -8.63 8.20 -4.01
N VAL A 14 -8.75 9.46 -4.46
CA VAL A 14 -8.27 9.94 -5.78
C VAL A 14 -6.74 9.94 -5.89
N ARG A 15 -6.02 9.81 -4.77
CA ARG A 15 -4.54 9.84 -4.68
C ARG A 15 -3.84 8.56 -5.15
N VAL A 16 -4.54 7.65 -5.85
CA VAL A 16 -3.90 6.44 -6.42
C VAL A 16 -2.85 6.78 -7.49
N HIS A 17 -2.90 7.96 -8.09
CA HIS A 17 -1.82 8.40 -9.00
C HIS A 17 -0.47 8.46 -8.29
N GLU A 18 -0.44 8.98 -7.05
CA GLU A 18 0.79 9.05 -6.24
C GLU A 18 1.31 7.63 -5.92
N LEU A 19 0.43 6.68 -5.60
CA LEU A 19 0.81 5.28 -5.38
C LEU A 19 1.48 4.65 -6.61
N ARG A 20 1.02 5.01 -7.82
CA ARG A 20 1.59 4.46 -9.06
C ARG A 20 2.98 5.00 -9.34
N GLN A 21 3.28 6.21 -8.87
CA GLN A 21 4.61 6.82 -9.02
C GLN A 21 5.62 6.23 -8.03
N SER A 22 5.18 5.76 -6.87
CA SER A 22 6.05 5.16 -5.84
C SER A 22 6.63 3.79 -6.21
N ASN A 23 6.16 3.15 -7.30
CA ASN A 23 6.63 1.85 -7.80
C ASN A 23 7.04 0.83 -6.71
N PRO A 24 6.12 0.48 -5.79
CA PRO A 24 6.44 -0.34 -4.63
C PRO A 24 6.79 -1.78 -5.00
N GLU A 25 7.63 -2.41 -4.19
CA GLU A 25 7.96 -3.82 -4.31
C GLU A 25 6.94 -4.73 -3.60
N VAL A 26 6.97 -6.02 -3.95
CA VAL A 26 6.13 -7.02 -3.29
C VAL A 26 6.65 -7.27 -1.88
N GLY A 27 5.75 -7.26 -0.91
CA GLY A 27 6.06 -7.32 0.52
C GLY A 27 6.10 -5.95 1.19
N GLU A 28 5.93 -4.87 0.45
CA GLU A 28 5.91 -3.50 1.00
C GLU A 28 4.49 -2.98 1.24
N VAL A 29 4.42 -1.87 1.99
CA VAL A 29 3.18 -1.13 2.26
C VAL A 29 3.33 0.32 1.86
N LEU A 30 2.39 0.78 1.04
CA LEU A 30 2.25 2.21 0.76
C LEU A 30 1.26 2.85 1.73
N LEU A 31 1.61 4.05 2.21
CA LEU A 31 0.78 4.86 3.10
C LEU A 31 0.29 6.11 2.35
N ILE A 32 -1.02 6.33 2.38
CA ILE A 32 -1.63 7.63 2.04
C ILE A 32 -2.27 8.22 3.29
N THR A 33 -2.01 9.49 3.54
CA THR A 33 -2.77 10.29 4.51
C THR A 33 -3.84 11.09 3.78
N GLU A 34 -5.07 11.09 4.28
CA GLU A 34 -6.14 11.91 3.71
C GLU A 34 -5.99 13.35 4.23
N GLU A 35 -5.80 14.31 3.33
CA GLU A 35 -5.59 15.72 3.69
C GLU A 35 -6.72 16.26 4.55
N GLY A 36 -6.38 16.99 5.62
CA GLY A 36 -7.35 17.51 6.57
C GLY A 36 -7.88 16.48 7.59
N THR A 37 -7.37 15.24 7.58
CA THR A 37 -7.76 14.21 8.57
C THR A 37 -6.54 13.49 9.13
N ASN A 38 -6.71 12.81 10.27
CA ASN A 38 -5.71 11.87 10.82
C ASN A 38 -5.85 10.46 10.23
N ARG A 39 -6.59 10.29 9.13
CA ARG A 39 -6.83 8.97 8.54
C ARG A 39 -5.63 8.52 7.71
N LYS A 40 -5.14 7.33 8.02
CA LYS A 40 -4.07 6.63 7.30
C LYS A 40 -4.66 5.48 6.50
N ILE A 41 -4.34 5.40 5.22
CA ILE A 41 -4.78 4.34 4.31
C ILE A 41 -3.54 3.57 3.88
N PHE A 42 -3.54 2.27 4.20
CA PHE A 42 -2.43 1.38 3.90
C PHE A 42 -2.78 0.48 2.72
N TYR A 43 -1.89 0.44 1.73
CA TYR A 43 -2.00 -0.42 0.56
C TYR A 43 -0.90 -1.48 0.63
N LEU A 44 -1.29 -2.70 0.98
CA LEU A 44 -0.38 -3.84 1.04
C LEU A 44 -0.13 -4.38 -0.37
N VAL A 45 1.14 -4.47 -0.74
CA VAL A 45 1.56 -4.96 -2.05
C VAL A 45 1.95 -6.44 -1.93
N THR A 46 1.01 -7.32 -2.21
CA THR A 46 1.16 -8.77 -1.97
C THR A 46 1.42 -9.59 -3.24
N LYS A 47 1.50 -8.91 -4.40
CA LYS A 47 1.77 -9.53 -5.70
C LYS A 47 2.12 -8.49 -6.76
N LYS A 48 2.90 -8.90 -7.77
CA LYS A 48 3.29 -8.04 -8.89
C LYS A 48 2.12 -7.75 -9.84
N ALA A 49 1.35 -8.77 -10.18
CA ALA A 49 0.27 -8.64 -11.15
C ALA A 49 -1.08 -9.12 -10.62
N SER A 50 -2.17 -8.50 -11.10
CA SER A 50 -3.52 -8.79 -10.58
C SER A 50 -3.99 -10.22 -10.80
N TYR A 51 -3.48 -10.90 -11.84
CA TYR A 51 -3.83 -12.29 -12.17
C TYR A 51 -3.09 -13.34 -11.32
N GLN A 52 -2.03 -12.95 -10.62
CA GLN A 52 -1.28 -13.88 -9.76
C GLN A 52 -2.02 -14.12 -8.44
N LYS A 53 -1.84 -15.33 -7.90
CA LYS A 53 -2.21 -15.64 -6.53
C LYS A 53 -1.10 -15.07 -5.62
N PRO A 54 -1.44 -14.31 -4.57
CA PRO A 54 -0.44 -13.84 -3.62
C PRO A 54 0.18 -15.03 -2.89
N ASN A 55 1.49 -14.99 -2.65
CA ASN A 55 2.16 -15.96 -1.79
C ASN A 55 1.89 -15.60 -0.32
N TYR A 56 1.82 -16.59 0.56
CA TYR A 56 1.65 -16.34 2.00
C TYR A 56 2.83 -15.57 2.58
N GLU A 57 4.03 -15.84 2.09
CA GLU A 57 5.25 -15.12 2.47
C GLU A 57 5.17 -13.62 2.11
N ASP A 58 4.73 -13.29 0.89
CA ASP A 58 4.55 -11.89 0.45
C ASP A 58 3.52 -11.15 1.31
N VAL A 59 2.43 -11.84 1.68
CA VAL A 59 1.41 -11.28 2.58
C VAL A 59 1.98 -11.05 3.97
N TRP A 60 2.75 -12.00 4.48
CA TRP A 60 3.40 -11.89 5.79
C TRP A 60 4.39 -10.73 5.82
N ASN A 61 5.23 -10.60 4.79
CA ASN A 61 6.18 -9.50 4.66
C ASN A 61 5.45 -8.14 4.61
N ALA A 62 4.36 -8.04 3.86
CA ALA A 62 3.53 -6.83 3.83
C ALA A 62 2.91 -6.50 5.20
N LEU A 63 2.55 -7.51 6.01
CA LEU A 63 2.06 -7.28 7.38
C LEU A 63 3.17 -6.84 8.33
N CYS A 64 4.38 -7.39 8.20
CA CYS A 64 5.55 -6.93 8.94
C CYS A 64 5.87 -5.47 8.61
N SER A 65 5.91 -5.12 7.32
CA SER A 65 6.09 -3.74 6.86
C SER A 65 4.99 -2.81 7.38
N LEU A 66 3.72 -3.26 7.38
CA LEU A 66 2.61 -2.50 7.97
C LEU A 66 2.85 -2.17 9.44
N ARG A 67 3.28 -3.17 10.23
CA ARG A 67 3.59 -2.98 11.66
C ARG A 67 4.69 -1.93 11.84
N GLU A 68 5.75 -2.00 11.04
CA GLU A 68 6.86 -1.05 11.12
C GLU A 68 6.40 0.38 10.81
N VAL A 69 5.70 0.58 9.69
CA VAL A 69 5.18 1.89 9.29
C VAL A 69 4.15 2.44 10.29
N SER A 70 3.33 1.55 10.87
CA SER A 70 2.33 1.96 11.87
C SER A 70 2.96 2.32 13.22
N CYS A 71 4.01 1.62 13.65
CA CYS A 71 4.62 1.81 14.96
C CYS A 71 5.72 2.88 14.96
N ARG A 72 6.47 3.06 13.87
CA ARG A 72 7.60 4.01 13.82
C ARG A 72 7.27 5.39 13.25
N GLY A 73 6.05 5.61 12.74
CA GLY A 73 5.75 6.83 11.97
C GLY A 73 6.47 6.80 10.61
N PRO A 74 6.06 7.61 9.63
CA PRO A 74 6.58 7.50 8.27
C PRO A 74 8.02 8.02 8.20
N GLU A 75 9.01 7.18 8.51
CA GLU A 75 10.36 7.39 8.00
C GLU A 75 10.28 7.23 6.48
N LYS A 76 10.62 8.32 5.79
CA LYS A 76 10.64 8.38 4.34
C LYS A 76 11.64 7.33 3.85
N THR A 77 11.15 6.26 3.23
CA THR A 77 11.95 5.45 2.31
C THR A 77 12.16 6.26 1.03
N GLY A 78 13.00 7.29 1.14
CA GLY A 78 13.64 7.93 0.01
C GLY A 78 14.94 7.20 -0.26
N ASN A 79 14.97 6.43 -1.34
CA ASN A 79 16.17 5.78 -1.85
C ASN A 79 17.26 6.83 -2.13
N THR A 80 18.47 6.55 -1.68
CA THR A 80 19.72 7.13 -2.20
C THR A 80 20.19 6.27 -3.37
#